data_AF-A0A1E3UC20-F1
#
_entry.id   AF-A0A1E3UC20-F1
#
_cell.length_a   1.000
_cell.length_b   1.000
_cell.length_c   1.000
_cell.angle_alpha   90.00
_cell.angle_beta   90.00
_cell.angle_gamma   90.00
#
_symmetry.space_group_name_H-M   'P 1'
#
loop_
_entity.id
_entity.type
_entity.pdbx_description
1 polymer ?
#
loop_
_entity_poly.entity_id
_entity_poly.type
_entity_poly.pdbx_seq_one_letter_code
_entity_poly.pdbx_strand_id
1 'polypeptide(L)' 'MLCNERIRPGTYLRIVIKGEDDDGKRRVKKEKFRVVSQHPHQVVVENAFGHRWGVSNAELLQNGIVSQRMVETP' A
#
# COMPACT_ATOMS: atom_id res chain seq x y z
N MET A 1 -11.24 -7.86 -5.75
CA MET A 1 -10.93 -6.56 -6.38
C MET A 1 -9.60 -6.67 -7.13
N LEU A 2 -9.61 -6.45 -8.44
CA LEU A 2 -8.39 -6.36 -9.25
C LEU A 2 -8.09 -4.88 -9.49
N CYS A 3 -7.14 -4.30 -8.75
CA CYS A 3 -6.58 -3.01 -9.12
C CYS A 3 -5.65 -3.26 -10.31
N ASN A 4 -6.03 -2.75 -11.48
CA ASN A 4 -5.29 -2.94 -12.73
C ASN A 4 -4.20 -1.87 -12.95
N GLU A 5 -3.98 -1.00 -11.96
CA GLU A 5 -2.91 -0.02 -11.97
C GLU A 5 -1.57 -0.68 -11.62
N ARG A 6 -0.65 -0.69 -12.60
CA ARG A 6 0.71 -1.16 -12.37
C ARG A 6 1.54 -0.07 -11.70
N ILE A 7 1.97 -0.31 -10.48
CA ILE A 7 2.92 0.52 -9.75
C ILE A 7 4.34 0.01 -10.06
N ARG A 8 5.16 0.84 -10.70
CA ARG A 8 6.50 0.45 -11.12
C ARG A 8 7.40 0.18 -9.89
N PRO A 9 8.21 -0.89 -9.88
CA PRO A 9 9.30 -1.04 -8.93
C PRO A 9 10.18 0.21 -8.88
N GLY A 10 10.61 0.61 -7.68
CA GLY A 10 11.34 1.84 -7.43
C GLY A 10 10.48 3.08 -7.16
N THR A 11 9.16 3.01 -7.39
CA THR A 11 8.23 4.11 -7.07
C THR A 11 8.13 4.28 -5.55
N TYR A 12 8.06 5.52 -5.07
CA TYR A 12 7.82 5.78 -3.65
C TYR A 12 6.35 6.07 -3.37
N LEU A 13 5.77 5.32 -2.45
CA LEU A 13 4.41 5.47 -1.96
C LEU A 13 4.41 6.09 -0.57
N ARG A 14 3.42 6.94 -0.29
CA ARG A 14 3.14 7.41 1.08
C ARG A 14 1.94 6.66 1.58
N ILE A 15 2.17 5.73 2.49
CA ILE A 15 1.12 4.84 3.02
C ILE A 15 0.83 5.25 4.45
N VAL A 16 -0.45 5.42 4.74
CA VAL A 16 -0.97 5.64 6.07
C VAL A 16 -1.00 4.31 6.81
N ILE A 17 -0.20 4.21 7.86
CA ILE A 17 -0.20 3.06 8.78
C ILE A 17 -0.93 3.48 10.05
N LYS A 18 -1.87 2.65 10.48
CA LYS A 18 -2.53 2.77 11.79
C LYS A 18 -1.72 1.92 12.76
N GLY A 19 -1.07 2.57 13.72
CA GLY A 19 -0.38 1.91 14.82
C GLY A 19 -1.03 2.27 16.15
N GLU A 20 -0.87 1.42 17.15
CA GLU A 20 -1.06 1.80 18.55
C GLU A 20 0.29 2.31 19.09
N ASP A 21 0.30 3.50 19.67
CA ASP A 21 1.42 3.94 20.53
C ASP A 21 1.41 3.10 21.81
N ASP A 22 2.52 3.09 22.56
CA ASP A 22 2.64 2.37 23.84
C ASP A 22 1.57 2.79 24.90
N ASP A 23 0.93 3.95 24.71
CA ASP A 23 -0.21 4.45 25.49
C ASP A 23 -1.59 3.93 25.02
N GLY A 24 -1.64 2.98 24.07
CA GLY A 24 -2.88 2.43 23.53
C GLY A 24 -3.69 3.41 22.67
N LYS A 25 -3.13 4.58 22.32
CA LYS A 25 -3.78 5.54 21.43
C LYS A 25 -3.47 5.19 19.98
N ARG A 26 -4.53 4.96 19.20
CA ARG A 26 -4.44 4.79 17.74
C ARG A 26 -3.90 6.07 17.10
N ARG A 27 -2.66 6.02 16.62
CA ARG A 27 -2.07 7.09 15.82
C ARG A 27 -1.97 6.69 14.36
N VAL A 28 -2.20 7.69 13.52
CA VAL A 28 -2.17 7.57 12.07
C VAL A 28 -0.85 8.18 11.61
N LYS A 29 0.08 7.33 11.15
CA LYS A 29 1.39 7.78 10.66
C LYS A 29 1.46 7.61 9.15
N LYS A 30 1.82 8.67 8.42
CA LYS A 30 2.16 8.58 7.00
C LYS A 30 3.64 8.26 6.87
N GLU A 31 3.95 7.09 6.32
CA GLU A 31 5.32 6.65 6.11
C GLU A 31 5.60 6.43 4.62
N LYS A 32 6.86 6.67 4.22
CA LYS A 32 7.31 6.59 2.83
C LYS A 32 7.94 5.22 2.60
N PHE A 33 7.41 4.49 1.62
CA PHE A 33 7.91 3.18 1.22
C PHE A 33 8.31 3.16 -0.23
N ARG A 34 9.34 2.39 -0.58
CA ARG A 34 9.75 2.11 -1.95
C ARG A 34 9.09 0.81 -2.41
N VAL A 35 8.49 0.82 -3.60
CA VAL A 35 7.95 -0.40 -4.21
C VAL A 35 9.09 -1.31 -4.65
N VAL A 36 9.07 -2.55 -4.19
CA VAL A 36 10.04 -3.60 -4.54
C VAL A 36 9.50 -4.43 -5.69
N SER A 37 8.27 -4.93 -5.56
CA SER A 37 7.60 -5.73 -6.58
C SER A 37 6.09 -5.58 -6.47
N GLN A 38 5.38 -5.89 -7.56
CA GLN A 38 3.92 -5.94 -7.57
C GLN A 38 3.47 -7.34 -8.00
N HIS A 39 2.54 -7.89 -7.23
CA HIS A 39 1.83 -9.14 -7.50
C HIS A 39 0.36 -8.83 -7.79
N PRO A 40 -0.43 -9.78 -8.32
CA PRO A 40 -1.83 -9.53 -8.69
C PRO A 40 -2.73 -8.94 -7.59
N HIS A 41 -2.46 -9.25 -6.33
CA HIS A 41 -3.30 -8.86 -5.19
C HIS A 41 -2.61 -7.98 -4.14
N GLN A 42 -1.30 -7.72 -4.30
CA GLN A 42 -0.50 -7.00 -3.32
C GLN A 42 0.71 -6.32 -3.96
N VAL A 43 1.19 -5.25 -3.34
CA VAL A 43 2.44 -4.58 -3.68
C VAL A 43 3.40 -4.78 -2.51
N VAL A 44 4.58 -5.32 -2.79
CA VAL A 44 5.65 -5.43 -1.80
C VAL A 44 6.37 -4.10 -1.75
N VAL A 45 6.48 -3.54 -0.55
CA VAL A 45 7.15 -2.26 -0.32
C VAL A 45 8.18 -2.38 0.80
N GLU A 46 9.18 -1.51 0.76
CA GLU A 46 10.31 -1.47 1.70
C GLU A 46 10.46 -0.07 2.28
N ASN A 47 10.66 0.06 3.59
CA ASN A 47 10.93 1.35 4.22
C ASN A 47 12.43 1.70 4.25
N ALA A 48 12.76 2.86 4.82
CA ALA A 48 14.15 3.31 4.93
C ALA A 48 15.04 2.43 5.84
N PHE A 49 14.43 1.62 6.71
CA PHE A 49 15.13 0.68 7.61
C PHE A 49 15.29 -0.71 6.99
N GLY A 50 14.86 -0.92 5.74
CA GLY A 50 14.92 -2.21 5.06
C GLY A 50 13.81 -3.20 5.45
N HIS A 51 12.83 -2.78 6.25
CA HIS A 51 11.66 -3.61 6.57
C HIS A 51 10.74 -3.70 5.35
N ARG A 52 10.38 -4.94 5.01
CA ARG A 52 9.49 -5.26 3.89
C ARG A 52 8.13 -5.72 4.39
N TRP A 53 7.10 -5.28 3.70
CA TRP A 53 5.73 -5.75 3.94
C TRP A 53 4.91 -5.73 2.65
N GLY A 54 3.88 -6.58 2.61
CA GLY A 54 2.92 -6.64 1.51
C GLY A 54 1.73 -5.76 1.80
N VAL A 55 1.44 -4.82 0.91
CA VAL A 55 0.28 -3.92 1.00
C VAL A 55 -0.77 -4.43 0.02
N SER A 56 -1.95 -4.76 0.54
CA SER A 56 -3.05 -5.26 -0.28
C SER A 56 -3.61 -4.18 -1.20
N ASN A 57 -4.25 -4.60 -2.30
CA ASN A 57 -4.98 -3.66 -3.17
C ASN A 57 -6.06 -2.86 -2.42
N ALA A 58 -6.68 -3.45 -1.39
CA ALA A 58 -7.68 -2.76 -0.56
C ALA A 58 -7.05 -1.63 0.26
N GLU A 59 -5.88 -1.87 0.85
CA GLU A 59 -5.14 -0.84 1.59
C GLU A 59 -4.64 0.27 0.65
N LEU A 60 -4.15 -0.08 -0.54
CA LEU A 60 -3.75 0.90 -1.54
C LEU A 60 -4.93 1.78 -1.98
N LEU A 61 -6.12 1.19 -2.16
CA LEU A 61 -7.36 1.90 -2.47
C LEU A 61 -7.78 2.83 -1.33
N GLN A 62 -7.76 2.35 -0.08
CA GLN A 62 -8.06 3.17 1.11
C GLN A 62 -7.10 4.34 1.28
N ASN A 63 -5.86 4.19 0.80
CA ASN A 63 -4.86 5.25 0.77
C ASN A 63 -4.97 6.19 -0.45
N GLY A 64 -5.91 5.92 -1.37
CA GLY A 64 -6.06 6.68 -2.62
C GLY A 64 -4.87 6.54 -3.58
N ILE A 65 -4.07 5.47 -3.45
CA ILE A 65 -2.90 5.22 -4.29
C ILE A 65 -3.28 4.59 -5.62
N VAL A 66 -4.28 3.71 -5.59
CA VAL A 66 -4.83 3.06 -6.78
C VAL A 66 -6.33 3.31 -6.82
N SER A 67 -6.90 3.40 -8.02
CA SER A 67 -8.34 3.45 -8.21
C SER A 67 -8.91 2.06 -8.51
N GLN A 68 -10.14 1.82 -8.06
CA GLN A 68 -10.87 0.62 -8.46
C GLN A 68 -11.36 0.82 -9.89
N ARG A 69 -10.82 0.03 -10.83
CA ARG A 69 -11.47 -0.15 -12.13
C ARG A 69 -12.62 -1.15 -11.94
N MET A 70 -13.85 -0.72 -12.20
CA MET A 70 -14.95 -1.66 -12.40
C MET A 70 -14.61 -2.48 -13.65
N VAL A 71 -14.43 -3.78 -13.47
CA VAL A 71 -14.40 -4.70 -14.60
C VAL A 71 -15.85 -4.84 -15.02
N GLU A 72 -16.19 -4.47 -16.24
CA GLU A 72 -17.51 -4.79 -16.79
C GLU A 72 -17.69 -6.31 -16.66
N THR A 73 -18.63 -6.73 -15.82
CA THR A 73 -19.09 -8.12 -15.79
C THR A 73 -19.70 -8.41 -17.16
N PRO A 74 -19.31 -9.52 -17.82
CA PRO A 74 -19.84 -9.90 -19.13
C PRO A 74 -21.35 -10.14 -19.11
#